data_AF-A0A7Z2T0M9-F1
#
_entry.id   AF-A0A7Z2T0M9-F1
#
_cell.length_a   1.000
_cell.length_b   1.000
_cell.length_c   1.000
_cell.angle_alpha   90.00
_cell.angle_beta   90.00
_cell.angle_gamma   90.00
#
_symmetry.space_group_name_H-M   'P 1'
#
loop_
_entity.id
_entity.type
_entity.pdbx_description
1 polymer ?
#
loop_
_entity_poly.entity_id
_entity_poly.type
_entity_poly.pdbx_seq_one_letter_code
_entity_poly.pdbx_strand_id
1 'polypeptide(L)'
;MSEPQEVASMATVATPATAREALAEFEAQHGAELAQCPVLGCVTWSSLPRPDWSYKGIRMPLYRWACLAAHRESISVGEHRVARHKCDNEKCFNPQHLHWGTRGENNSDRALE
;
A
#
# COMPACT_ATOMS: atom_id res chain seq x y z
N MET A 1 6.77 -8.00 40.28
CA MET A 1 5.52 -7.60 39.61
C MET A 1 5.65 -6.12 39.25
N SER A 2 6.23 -5.82 38.10
CA SER A 2 6.29 -4.45 37.57
C SER A 2 6.48 -4.56 36.07
N GLU A 3 5.38 -4.79 35.36
CA GLU A 3 5.30 -4.49 33.93
C GLU A 3 5.23 -2.96 33.81
N PRO A 4 6.19 -2.29 33.15
CA PRO A 4 6.04 -0.88 32.84
C PRO A 4 4.92 -0.74 31.81
N GLN A 5 3.90 0.01 32.17
CA GLN A 5 2.80 0.39 31.30
C GLN A 5 3.35 1.26 30.17
N GLU A 6 3.59 0.64 29.02
CA GLU A 6 3.98 1.32 27.79
C GLU A 6 2.85 2.26 27.39
N VAL A 7 3.08 3.57 27.55
CA VAL A 7 2.26 4.62 26.96
C VAL A 7 2.48 4.62 25.45
N ALA A 8 1.94 3.60 24.77
CA ALA A 8 1.88 3.57 23.33
C ALA A 8 0.99 4.73 22.88
N SER A 9 1.64 5.84 22.52
CA SER A 9 1.05 6.84 21.63
C SER A 9 0.38 6.05 20.51
N MET A 10 -0.91 6.28 20.28
CA MET A 10 -1.76 5.52 19.35
C MET A 10 -1.23 5.63 17.91
N ALA A 11 -0.10 4.99 17.62
CA ALA A 11 0.40 4.79 16.28
C ALA A 11 -0.67 3.95 15.59
N THR A 12 -1.34 4.56 14.64
CA THR A 12 -2.34 3.86 13.85
C THR A 12 -1.61 2.77 13.05
N VAL A 13 -1.72 1.52 13.47
CA VAL A 13 -1.06 0.39 12.80
C VAL A 13 -2.02 -0.17 11.76
N ALA A 14 -1.60 -0.16 10.50
CA ALA A 14 -2.32 -0.82 9.43
C ALA A 14 -1.81 -2.28 9.32
N THR A 15 -2.73 -3.23 9.40
CA THR A 15 -2.43 -4.67 9.28
C THR A 15 -2.78 -5.21 7.89
N PRO A 16 -2.17 -6.32 7.44
CA PRO A 16 -2.53 -6.95 6.16
C PRO A 16 -3.98 -7.39 6.08
N ALA A 17 -4.58 -7.81 7.20
CA ALA A 17 -6.00 -8.16 7.25
C ALA A 17 -6.88 -6.94 6.94
N THR A 18 -6.63 -5.83 7.65
CA THR A 18 -7.32 -4.55 7.42
C THR A 18 -7.16 -4.06 5.98
N ALA A 19 -5.99 -4.28 5.39
CA ALA A 19 -5.72 -3.90 4.02
C ALA A 19 -6.51 -4.71 2.99
N ARG A 20 -6.64 -6.02 3.21
CA ARG A 20 -7.47 -6.88 2.37
C ARG A 20 -8.94 -6.50 2.46
N GLU A 21 -9.43 -6.18 3.65
CA GLU A 21 -10.80 -5.68 3.84
C GLU A 21 -11.00 -4.36 3.09
N ALA A 22 -10.07 -3.42 3.25
CA ALA A 22 -10.11 -2.11 2.60
C ALA A 22 -10.13 -2.22 1.07
N LEU A 23 -9.29 -3.09 0.49
CA LEU A 23 -9.28 -3.34 -0.95
C LEU A 23 -10.58 -4.01 -1.42
N ALA A 24 -11.07 -5.02 -0.71
CA ALA A 24 -12.30 -5.70 -1.08
C ALA A 24 -13.50 -4.74 -1.08
N GLU A 25 -13.57 -3.83 -0.10
CA GLU A 25 -14.61 -2.80 -0.03
C GLU A 25 -14.50 -1.79 -1.18
N PHE A 26 -13.28 -1.40 -1.52
CA PHE A 26 -13.02 -0.52 -2.65
C PHE A 26 -13.36 -1.16 -4.00
N GLU A 27 -12.95 -2.41 -4.22
CA GLU A 27 -13.30 -3.17 -5.42
C GLU A 27 -14.82 -3.39 -5.51
N ALA A 28 -15.51 -3.56 -4.39
CA ALA A 28 -16.97 -3.66 -4.39
C ALA A 28 -17.65 -2.33 -4.80
N GLN A 29 -17.08 -1.18 -4.42
CA GLN A 29 -17.64 0.14 -4.76
C GLN A 29 -17.24 0.62 -6.16
N HIS A 30 -16.02 0.32 -6.58
CA HIS A 30 -15.39 0.93 -7.75
C HIS A 30 -14.82 -0.08 -8.75
N GLY A 31 -15.09 -1.39 -8.56
CA GLY A 31 -14.61 -2.45 -9.43
C GLY A 31 -14.92 -2.25 -10.92
N ALA A 32 -16.03 -1.58 -11.22
CA ALA A 32 -16.42 -1.23 -12.60
C ALA A 32 -15.53 -0.16 -13.26
N GLU A 33 -14.83 0.66 -12.47
CA GLU A 33 -13.92 1.72 -12.95
C GLU A 33 -12.46 1.23 -13.08
N LEU A 34 -12.18 0.00 -12.62
CA LEU A 34 -10.86 -0.59 -12.66
C LEU A 34 -10.56 -1.13 -14.05
N ALA A 35 -9.48 -0.64 -14.64
CA ALA A 35 -8.92 -1.17 -15.88
C ALA A 35 -7.77 -2.11 -15.56
N GLN A 36 -7.86 -3.35 -16.04
CA GLN A 36 -6.78 -4.32 -15.97
C GLN A 36 -6.01 -4.37 -17.29
N CYS A 37 -4.69 -4.25 -17.21
CA CYS A 37 -3.80 -4.39 -18.36
C CYS A 37 -3.68 -5.88 -18.77
N PRO A 38 -3.87 -6.24 -20.06
CA PRO A 38 -3.81 -7.63 -20.51
C PRO A 38 -2.39 -8.21 -20.57
N VAL A 39 -1.35 -7.37 -20.56
CA VAL A 39 0.05 -7.81 -20.74
C VAL A 39 0.67 -8.24 -19.40
N LEU A 40 0.63 -7.34 -18.42
CA LEU A 40 1.24 -7.57 -17.11
C LEU A 40 0.19 -7.94 -16.05
N GLY A 41 -1.11 -7.77 -16.31
CA GLY A 41 -2.14 -7.91 -15.28
C GLY A 41 -2.16 -6.74 -14.29
N CYS A 42 -1.60 -5.58 -14.64
CA CYS A 42 -1.65 -4.38 -13.80
C CYS A 42 -3.11 -3.95 -13.59
N VAL A 43 -3.49 -3.64 -12.36
CA VAL A 43 -4.79 -3.05 -12.07
C VAL A 43 -4.59 -1.55 -11.90
N THR A 44 -5.24 -0.78 -12.75
CA THR A 44 -5.18 0.68 -12.77
C THR A 44 -6.58 1.25 -12.61
N TRP A 45 -6.67 2.40 -11.96
CA TRP A 45 -7.93 3.12 -11.88
C TRP A 45 -8.01 4.10 -13.06
N SER A 46 -9.10 4.05 -13.83
CA SER A 46 -9.25 4.80 -15.09
C SER A 46 -9.45 6.31 -14.89
N SER A 47 -10.14 6.70 -13.81
CA SER A 47 -10.31 8.09 -13.38
C SER A 47 -9.04 8.62 -12.69
N LEU A 48 -8.44 9.68 -13.25
CA LEU A 48 -7.42 10.48 -12.55
C LEU A 48 -8.10 11.35 -11.48
N PRO A 49 -7.45 11.66 -10.34
CA PRO A 49 -6.09 11.31 -9.88
C PRO A 49 -6.00 9.98 -9.09
N ARG A 50 -4.78 9.61 -8.63
CA ARG A 50 -4.55 8.36 -7.85
C ARG A 50 -5.55 8.26 -6.68
N PRO A 51 -6.34 7.19 -6.57
CA PRO A 51 -7.34 7.08 -5.52
C PRO A 51 -6.67 6.93 -4.16
N ASP A 52 -7.03 7.84 -3.25
CA ASP A 52 -6.80 7.65 -1.83
C ASP A 52 -7.98 6.91 -1.21
N TRP A 53 -7.69 6.00 -0.29
CA TRP A 53 -8.71 5.22 0.38
C TRP A 53 -8.55 5.32 1.90
N SER A 54 -9.67 5.63 2.56
CA SER A 54 -9.74 5.74 4.00
C SER A 54 -10.53 4.59 4.57
N TYR A 55 -9.87 3.72 5.34
CA TYR A 55 -10.50 2.57 5.98
C TYR A 55 -10.14 2.51 7.46
N LYS A 56 -11.14 2.33 8.33
CA LYS A 56 -10.99 2.30 9.80
C LYS A 56 -10.18 3.49 10.38
N GLY A 57 -10.35 4.68 9.82
CA GLY A 57 -9.64 5.90 10.24
C GLY A 57 -8.22 6.04 9.69
N ILE A 58 -7.78 5.11 8.84
CA ILE A 58 -6.47 5.15 8.17
C ILE A 58 -6.67 5.63 6.75
N ARG A 59 -6.16 6.82 6.41
CA ARG A 59 -6.16 7.33 5.03
C ARG A 59 -4.79 7.10 4.39
N MET A 60 -4.75 6.32 3.32
CA MET A 60 -3.55 6.18 2.51
C MET A 60 -3.88 5.87 1.03
N PRO A 61 -2.95 6.14 0.10
CA PRO A 61 -3.11 5.74 -1.29
C PRO A 61 -3.41 4.25 -1.45
N LEU A 62 -4.27 3.91 -2.40
CA LEU A 62 -4.73 2.53 -2.59
C LEU A 62 -3.59 1.53 -2.83
N TYR A 63 -2.55 1.92 -3.58
CA TYR A 63 -1.39 1.05 -3.80
C TYR A 63 -0.65 0.69 -2.50
N ARG A 64 -0.73 1.52 -1.44
CA ARG A 64 -0.17 1.16 -0.13
C ARG A 64 -1.02 0.12 0.58
N TRP A 65 -2.35 0.22 0.45
CA TRP A 65 -3.26 -0.83 0.94
C TRP A 65 -3.00 -2.14 0.21
N ALA A 66 -2.87 -2.12 -1.11
CA ALA A 66 -2.54 -3.31 -1.88
C ALA A 66 -1.19 -3.92 -1.50
N CYS A 67 -0.15 -3.10 -1.34
CA CYS A 67 1.14 -3.56 -0.85
C CYS A 67 1.00 -4.17 0.55
N LEU A 68 0.25 -3.55 1.45
CA LEU A 68 0.04 -4.08 2.79
C LEU A 68 -0.70 -5.41 2.77
N ALA A 69 -1.70 -5.57 1.91
CA ALA A 69 -2.46 -6.82 1.76
C ALA A 69 -1.63 -7.97 1.17
N ALA A 70 -0.66 -7.65 0.30
CA ALA A 70 0.22 -8.64 -0.33
C ALA A 70 1.32 -9.14 0.62
N HIS A 71 1.73 -8.31 1.58
CA HIS A 71 2.80 -8.59 2.52
C HIS A 71 2.22 -9.03 3.87
N ARG A 72 2.98 -9.76 4.69
CA ARG A 72 2.51 -10.24 6.01
C ARG A 72 2.86 -9.29 7.16
N GLU A 73 3.55 -8.20 6.86
CA GLU A 73 4.02 -7.22 7.84
C GLU A 73 2.97 -6.14 8.09
N SER A 74 2.82 -5.73 9.35
CA SER A 74 2.07 -4.52 9.72
C SER A 74 2.94 -3.29 9.54
N ILE A 75 2.34 -2.18 9.10
CA ILE A 75 3.03 -0.89 8.98
C ILE A 75 2.42 0.12 9.96
N SER A 76 3.27 0.90 10.60
CA SER A 76 2.84 2.07 11.37
C SER A 76 2.55 3.22 10.42
N VAL A 77 1.36 3.83 10.51
CA VAL A 77 1.01 5.02 9.75
C VAL A 77 1.94 6.16 10.19
N GLY A 78 2.82 6.61 9.28
CA GLY A 78 3.91 7.54 9.57
C GLY A 78 5.31 6.94 9.37
N GLU A 79 5.43 5.63 9.16
CA GLU A 79 6.71 5.00 8.86
C GLU A 79 7.20 5.34 7.44
N HIS A 80 8.50 5.57 7.29
CA HIS A 80 9.17 5.92 6.03
C HIS A 80 9.29 4.75 5.02
N ARG A 81 8.37 3.77 5.07
CA ARG A 81 8.29 2.72 4.05
C ARG A 81 7.63 3.25 2.80
N VAL A 82 8.23 2.94 1.65
CA VAL A 82 7.71 3.30 0.33
C VAL A 82 7.27 2.03 -0.39
N ALA A 83 6.08 2.04 -0.99
CA ALA A 83 5.65 0.95 -1.85
C ALA A 83 6.24 1.20 -3.24
N ARG A 84 7.05 0.25 -3.74
CA ARG A 84 7.68 0.31 -5.05
C ARG A 84 6.94 -0.58 -6.04
N HIS A 85 6.82 -0.10 -7.27
CA HIS A 85 6.18 -0.81 -8.37
C HIS A 85 7.24 -1.59 -9.15
N LYS A 86 6.96 -2.84 -9.52
CA LYS A 86 7.79 -3.65 -10.43
C LYS A 86 7.41 -3.51 -11.90
N CYS A 87 6.23 -2.95 -12.18
CA CYS A 87 5.63 -2.91 -13.51
C CYS A 87 5.84 -1.59 -14.25
N ASP A 88 6.73 -0.73 -13.76
CA ASP A 88 6.98 0.65 -14.24
C ASP A 88 5.72 1.56 -14.29
N ASN A 89 4.58 1.07 -13.82
CA ASN A 89 3.32 1.80 -13.84
C ASN A 89 3.02 2.37 -12.45
N GLU A 90 3.17 3.69 -12.32
CA GLU A 90 2.93 4.44 -11.08
C GLU A 90 1.46 4.45 -10.60
N LYS A 91 0.51 4.05 -11.45
CA LYS A 91 -0.92 3.96 -11.14
C LYS A 91 -1.36 2.54 -10.81
N CYS A 92 -0.47 1.56 -10.97
CA CYS A 92 -0.78 0.17 -10.70
C CYS A 92 -0.90 -0.06 -9.20
N PHE A 93 -2.04 -0.56 -8.76
CA PHE A 93 -2.23 -0.99 -7.37
C PHE A 93 -2.35 -2.51 -7.25
N ASN A 94 -1.89 -3.27 -8.25
CA ASN A 94 -1.89 -4.72 -8.15
C ASN A 94 -0.92 -5.16 -7.02
N PRO A 95 -1.39 -5.87 -5.98
CA PRO A 95 -0.56 -6.35 -4.87
C PRO A 95 0.65 -7.17 -5.32
N GLN A 96 0.55 -7.93 -6.41
CA GLN A 96 1.65 -8.74 -6.95
C GLN A 96 2.77 -7.90 -7.57
N HIS A 97 2.45 -6.67 -8.00
CA HIS A 97 3.42 -5.74 -8.58
C HIS A 97 4.02 -4.78 -7.55
N LEU A 98 3.60 -4.89 -6.30
CA LEU A 98 3.96 -3.98 -5.21
C LEU A 98 4.85 -4.69 -4.19
N HIS A 99 5.87 -3.96 -3.74
CA HIS A 99 6.71 -4.43 -2.64
C HIS A 99 7.13 -3.28 -1.74
N TRP A 100 7.30 -3.58 -0.46
CA TRP A 100 7.86 -2.63 0.49
C TRP A 100 9.34 -2.43 0.19
N GLY A 101 9.72 -1.19 -0.05
CA GLY A 101 11.10 -0.75 -0.09
C GLY A 101 11.41 0.17 1.08
N THR A 102 12.66 0.18 1.50
CA THR A 102 13.17 1.18 2.45
C THR A 102 13.74 2.38 1.69
N ARG A 103 13.63 3.60 2.23
CA ARG A 103 14.29 4.78 1.64
C ARG A 103 15.81 4.60 1.48
N GLY A 104 16.43 3.75 2.31
CA GLY A 104 17.86 3.43 2.27
C GLY A 104 18.30 2.68 1.01
N GLU A 105 17.45 1.83 0.44
CA GLU A 105 17.75 1.11 -0.82
C GLU A 105 17.57 2.00 -2.05
N ASN A 106 16.81 3.09 -1.95
CA ASN A 106 16.51 3.96 -3.10
C ASN A 106 17.68 4.87 -3.51
N ASN A 107 18.69 5.06 -2.66
CA ASN A 107 19.85 5.90 -2.99
C ASN A 107 21.01 5.12 -3.62
N SER A 108 21.00 3.79 -3.57
CA SER A 108 22.08 2.96 -4.12
C SER A 108 21.91 2.64 -5.61
N ASP A 109 20.79 3.01 -6.23
CA ASP A 109 20.50 2.72 -7.64
C ASP A 109 20.75 3.93 -8.58
N ARG A 110 21.13 5.10 -8.03
CA ARG A 110 21.43 6.31 -8.82
C ARG A 110 22.93 6.53 -9.12
N ALA A 111 23.80 5.57 -8.83
CA ALA A 111 25.26 5.76 -8.90
C ALA A 111 26.02 4.64 -9.64
N LEU A 112 25.47 4.14 -10.76
CA LEU A 112 26.24 3.36 -11.74
C LEU A 112 25.87 3.80 -13.16
N GLU A 113 26.26 5.02 -13.53
CA GLU A 113 26.68 5.39 -14.88
C GLU A 113 27.94 6.26 -14.78
#